data_AF-A0A7C4CEZ1-F1
#
_entry.id   AF-A0A7C4CEZ1-F1
#
_cell.length_a   1.000
_cell.length_b   1.000
_cell.length_c   1.000
_cell.angle_alpha   90.00
_cell.angle_beta   90.00
_cell.angle_gamma   90.00
#
_symmetry.space_group_name_H-M   'P 1'
#
loop_
_entity.id
_entity.type
_entity.pdbx_description
1 polymer ?
#
loop_
_entity_poly.entity_id
_entity_poly.type
_entity_poly.pdbx_seq_one_letter_code
_entity_poly.pdbx_strand_id
1 'polypeptide(L)'
;MGKKEDGISVIDNKTIKKYFLTFHQKLQEANKKYKKIFELCKIKKGRIIEIKGKYGKVKIGNEYRDVNLEFIKNPKVGEEVIVHFFYACEKI
;
A
#
# COMPACT_ATOMS: atom_id res chain seq x y z
N MET A 1 -14.62 -8.26 36.46
CA MET A 1 -14.12 -9.66 36.36
C MET A 1 -14.29 -10.11 34.92
N GLY A 2 -13.24 -10.02 34.11
CA GLY A 2 -13.29 -10.37 32.68
C GLY A 2 -13.30 -11.89 32.52
N LYS A 3 -14.26 -12.40 31.74
CA LYS A 3 -14.35 -13.82 31.38
C LYS A 3 -13.27 -14.14 30.34
N LYS A 4 -12.54 -15.21 30.59
CA LYS A 4 -11.66 -15.88 29.62
C LYS A 4 -12.55 -16.73 28.72
N GLU A 5 -12.45 -16.54 27.42
CA GLU A 5 -12.88 -17.53 26.42
C GLU A 5 -11.65 -17.89 25.57
N ASP A 6 -11.42 -19.21 25.53
CA ASP A 6 -10.62 -19.98 24.58
C ASP A 6 -9.55 -19.29 23.75
N GLY A 7 -8.28 -19.55 24.10
CA GLY A 7 -7.21 -20.04 23.20
C GLY A 7 -6.80 -19.22 21.97
N ILE A 8 -7.55 -18.21 21.59
CA ILE A 8 -7.28 -17.31 20.49
C ILE A 8 -6.60 -16.13 21.15
N SER A 9 -5.28 -16.10 21.07
CA SER A 9 -4.56 -14.85 21.29
C SER A 9 -5.10 -13.87 20.26
N VAL A 10 -6.02 -13.00 20.66
CA VAL A 10 -6.47 -11.88 19.85
C VAL A 10 -5.24 -10.97 19.73
N ILE A 11 -4.38 -11.26 18.76
CA ILE A 11 -3.21 -10.45 18.49
C ILE A 11 -3.76 -9.10 18.08
N ASP A 12 -3.52 -8.09 18.91
CA ASP A 12 -4.03 -6.77 18.64
C ASP A 12 -3.46 -6.25 17.30
N ASN A 13 -4.23 -5.45 16.57
CA ASN A 13 -3.84 -4.92 15.26
C ASN A 13 -2.53 -4.11 15.30
N LYS A 14 -2.18 -3.50 16.43
CA LYS A 14 -0.93 -2.76 16.62
C LYS A 14 0.26 -3.72 16.69
N THR A 15 0.10 -4.88 17.33
CA THR A 15 1.10 -5.95 17.40
C THR A 15 1.29 -6.61 16.04
N ILE A 16 0.20 -6.89 15.30
CA ILE A 16 0.28 -7.37 13.90
C ILE A 16 1.01 -6.35 13.02
N LYS A 17 0.64 -5.07 13.11
CA LYS A 17 1.25 -3.99 12.32
C LYS A 17 2.74 -3.82 12.66
N LYS A 18 3.11 -3.89 13.95
CA LYS A 18 4.50 -3.79 14.40
C LYS A 18 5.34 -4.98 13.90
N TYR A 19 4.80 -6.19 14.02
CA TYR A 19 5.46 -7.40 13.51
C TYR A 19 5.63 -7.32 11.99
N PHE A 20 4.55 -7.00 11.26
CA PHE A 20 4.59 -6.87 9.81
C PHE A 20 5.59 -5.80 9.36
N LEU A 21 5.58 -4.60 9.93
CA LEU A 21 6.52 -3.54 9.53
C LEU A 21 7.97 -3.92 9.81
N THR A 22 8.27 -4.44 11.00
CA THR A 22 9.63 -4.81 11.40
C THR A 22 10.14 -6.00 10.57
N PHE A 23 9.30 -7.00 10.35
CA PHE A 23 9.63 -8.17 9.56
C PHE A 23 9.77 -7.81 8.08
N HIS A 24 8.84 -7.01 7.55
CA HIS A 24 8.85 -6.57 6.16
C HIS A 24 10.09 -5.75 5.86
N GLN A 25 10.45 -4.76 6.70
CA GLN A 25 11.69 -4.00 6.56
C GLN A 25 12.93 -4.89 6.56
N LYS A 26 13.05 -5.81 7.54
CA LYS A 26 14.17 -6.77 7.58
C LYS A 26 14.22 -7.66 6.35
N LEU A 27 13.07 -8.06 5.80
CA LEU A 27 12.98 -8.83 4.56
C LEU A 27 13.40 -8.02 3.33
N GLN A 28 13.06 -6.73 3.28
CA GLN A 28 13.53 -5.83 2.22
C GLN A 28 15.06 -5.72 2.21
N GLU A 29 15.66 -5.63 3.40
CA GLU A 29 17.12 -5.50 3.58
C GLU A 29 17.86 -6.81 3.30
N ALA A 30 17.32 -7.95 3.74
CA ALA A 30 17.96 -9.25 3.61
C ALA A 30 17.88 -9.83 2.18
N ASN A 31 16.84 -9.50 1.39
CA ASN A 31 16.59 -10.13 0.10
C ASN A 31 16.73 -9.18 -1.10
N LYS A 32 17.98 -8.98 -1.56
CA LYS A 32 18.29 -8.27 -2.81
C LYS A 32 17.59 -8.85 -4.04
N LYS A 33 17.30 -10.16 -4.04
CA LYS A 33 16.59 -10.87 -5.13
C LYS A 33 15.18 -10.33 -5.37
N TYR A 34 14.51 -9.82 -4.34
CA TYR A 34 13.13 -9.30 -4.42
C TYR A 34 13.04 -7.78 -4.28
N LYS A 35 14.16 -7.06 -4.40
CA LYS A 35 14.23 -5.59 -4.27
C LYS A 35 13.17 -4.86 -5.11
N LYS A 36 12.88 -5.36 -6.33
CA LYS A 36 11.84 -4.81 -7.21
C LYS A 36 10.42 -4.91 -6.63
N ILE A 37 10.10 -6.02 -5.96
CA ILE A 37 8.78 -6.24 -5.33
C ILE A 37 8.64 -5.33 -4.11
N PHE A 38 9.69 -5.22 -3.31
CA PHE A 38 9.70 -4.38 -2.11
C PHE A 38 9.63 -2.88 -2.41
N GLU A 39 10.16 -2.44 -3.56
CA GLU A 39 9.97 -1.07 -4.06
C GLU A 39 8.51 -0.73 -4.36
N LEU A 40 7.67 -1.73 -4.65
CA LEU A 40 6.23 -1.55 -4.82
C LEU A 40 5.54 -1.36 -3.46
N CYS A 41 6.06 -2.00 -2.40
CA CYS A 41 5.51 -1.86 -1.04
C CYS A 41 5.84 -0.51 -0.38
N LYS A 42 6.66 0.35 -1.01
CA LYS A 42 6.86 1.71 -0.51
C LYS A 42 5.63 2.55 -0.80
N ILE A 43 5.16 3.26 0.22
CA ILE A 43 4.12 4.28 0.08
C ILE A 43 4.73 5.45 -0.69
N LYS A 44 4.18 5.77 -1.86
CA LYS A 44 4.67 6.84 -2.72
C LYS A 44 3.52 7.76 -3.12
N LYS A 45 3.80 9.06 -3.16
CA LYS A 45 2.88 10.06 -3.71
C LYS A 45 2.98 10.07 -5.23
N GLY A 46 1.85 10.12 -5.92
CA GLY A 46 1.80 10.19 -7.37
C GLY A 46 0.61 10.96 -7.88
N ARG A 47 0.67 11.40 -9.14
CA ARG A 47 -0.39 12.14 -9.81
C ARG A 47 -1.09 11.29 -10.85
N ILE A 48 -2.42 11.24 -10.82
CA ILE A 48 -3.21 10.53 -11.84
C ILE A 48 -3.07 11.27 -13.17
N ILE A 49 -2.62 10.58 -14.22
CA ILE A 49 -2.47 11.15 -15.57
C ILE A 49 -3.49 10.59 -16.56
N GLU A 50 -4.04 9.41 -16.29
CA GLU A 50 -5.03 8.75 -17.13
C GLU A 50 -5.93 7.85 -16.27
N ILE A 51 -7.21 7.73 -16.62
CA ILE A 51 -8.16 6.84 -15.96
C ILE A 51 -8.84 5.97 -17.03
N LYS A 52 -8.86 4.66 -16.81
CA LYS A 52 -9.52 3.65 -17.63
C LYS A 52 -10.32 2.71 -16.72
N GLY A 53 -11.58 3.10 -16.46
CA GLY A 53 -12.47 2.37 -15.56
C GLY A 53 -11.94 2.36 -14.13
N LYS A 54 -11.70 1.15 -13.59
CA LYS A 54 -11.14 0.97 -12.23
C LYS A 54 -9.63 1.14 -12.15
N TYR A 55 -8.94 1.25 -13.29
CA TYR A 55 -7.50 1.41 -13.34
C TYR A 55 -7.14 2.82 -13.79
N GLY A 56 -5.99 3.31 -13.37
CA GLY A 56 -5.44 4.57 -13.84
C GLY A 56 -3.93 4.51 -13.91
N LYS A 57 -3.38 5.35 -14.77
CA LYS A 57 -1.94 5.54 -14.86
C LYS A 57 -1.55 6.69 -13.95
N VAL A 58 -0.65 6.43 -13.01
CA VAL A 58 -0.17 7.40 -12.04
C VAL A 58 1.31 7.66 -12.28
N LYS A 59 1.67 8.94 -12.36
CA LYS A 59 3.07 9.39 -12.41
C LYS A 59 3.62 9.49 -11.00
N ILE A 60 4.63 8.70 -10.68
CA ILE A 60 5.32 8.66 -9.39
C ILE A 60 6.77 9.09 -9.63
N GLY A 61 7.10 10.35 -9.33
CA GLY A 61 8.39 10.93 -9.71
C GLY A 61 8.59 10.90 -11.24
N ASN A 62 9.61 10.19 -11.70
CA ASN A 62 9.91 10.01 -13.13
C ASN A 62 9.35 8.72 -13.74
N GLU A 63 8.68 7.89 -12.94
CA GLU A 63 8.09 6.62 -13.39
C GLU A 63 6.58 6.78 -13.62
N TYR A 64 6.03 5.93 -14.49
CA TYR A 64 4.59 5.78 -14.69
C TYR A 64 4.19 4.37 -14.29
N ARG A 65 3.09 4.25 -13.53
CA ARG A 65 2.59 2.95 -13.08
C ARG A 65 1.10 2.86 -13.27
N ASP A 66 0.65 1.68 -13.67
CA ASP A 66 -0.76 1.32 -13.64
C ASP A 66 -1.15 0.94 -12.22
N VAL A 67 -2.19 1.60 -11.72
CA VAL A 67 -2.72 1.38 -10.37
C VAL A 67 -4.23 1.21 -10.43
N ASN A 68 -4.75 0.40 -9.52
CA ASN A 68 -6.16 0.26 -9.29
C ASN A 68 -6.65 1.42 -8.38
N LEU A 69 -7.70 2.10 -8.82
CA LEU A 69 -8.30 3.28 -8.20
C LEU A 69 -9.57 2.94 -7.41
N GLU A 70 -9.89 1.66 -7.17
CA GLU A 70 -11.14 1.21 -6.54
C GLU A 70 -11.38 1.81 -5.15
N PHE A 71 -10.32 2.14 -4.40
CA PHE A 71 -10.43 2.78 -3.09
C PHE A 71 -10.60 4.31 -3.14
N ILE A 72 -10.46 4.89 -4.33
CA ILE A 72 -10.53 6.33 -4.54
C ILE A 72 -11.95 6.71 -4.97
N LYS A 73 -12.66 7.49 -4.14
CA LYS A 73 -13.99 8.00 -4.49
C LYS A 73 -13.88 9.05 -5.61
N ASN A 74 -14.56 8.82 -6.73
CA ASN A 74 -14.61 9.73 -7.89
C ASN A 74 -13.21 10.21 -8.34
N PRO A 75 -12.31 9.32 -8.79
CA PRO A 75 -10.95 9.71 -9.18
C PRO A 75 -10.99 10.65 -10.38
N LYS A 76 -10.13 11.67 -10.40
CA LYS A 76 -9.98 12.61 -11.52
C LYS A 76 -8.54 12.69 -11.99
N VAL A 77 -8.38 12.87 -13.29
CA VAL A 77 -7.06 13.14 -13.89
C VAL A 77 -6.53 14.45 -13.32
N GLY A 78 -5.26 14.44 -12.93
CA GLY A 78 -4.57 15.57 -12.31
C GLY A 78 -4.56 15.55 -10.79
N GLU A 79 -5.37 14.73 -10.12
CA GLU A 79 -5.36 14.59 -8.66
C GLU A 79 -4.10 13.86 -8.17
N GLU A 80 -3.69 14.21 -6.94
CA GLU A 80 -2.61 13.52 -6.25
C GLU A 80 -3.17 12.42 -5.36
N VAL A 81 -2.52 11.27 -5.37
CA VAL A 81 -2.91 10.09 -4.60
C VAL A 81 -1.70 9.46 -3.93
N ILE A 82 -1.97 8.80 -2.81
CA ILE A 82 -1.02 7.91 -2.15
C ILE A 82 -1.14 6.53 -2.78
N VAL A 83 -0.06 6.06 -3.38
CA VAL A 83 0.04 4.73 -3.99
C VAL A 83 0.81 3.80 -3.07
N HIS A 84 0.25 2.62 -2.84
CA HIS A 84 0.94 1.50 -2.22
C HIS A 84 0.70 0.26 -3.08
N PHE A 85 1.79 -0.40 -3.47
CA PHE A 85 1.77 -1.55 -4.38
C PHE A 85 1.13 -1.17 -5.73
N PHE A 86 0.10 -1.89 -6.16
CA PHE A 86 -0.67 -1.61 -7.37
C PHE A 86 -1.97 -0.85 -7.10
N TYR A 87 -2.12 -0.23 -5.93
CA TYR A 87 -3.36 0.45 -5.53
C TYR A 87 -3.12 1.91 -5.17
N ALA A 88 -4.05 2.77 -5.56
CA ALA A 88 -4.20 4.09 -4.96
C ALA A 88 -5.07 3.94 -3.70
N CYS A 89 -4.50 4.28 -2.55
CA CYS A 89 -5.13 4.07 -1.25
C CYS A 89 -5.89 5.30 -0.74
N GLU A 90 -5.38 6.50 -1.02
CA GLU A 90 -5.93 7.74 -0.49
C GLU A 90 -5.73 8.91 -1.47
N LYS A 91 -6.65 9.87 -1.48
CA LYS A 91 -6.48 11.16 -2.16
C LYS A 91 -5.82 12.15 -1.22
N ILE A 92 -5.01 13.06 -1.78
CA ILE A 92 -4.37 14.16 -1.06
C ILE A 92 -5.10 15.46 -1.37
#